data_AF-A0A1Y4C7A8-F1
#
_entry.id   AF-A0A1Y4C7A8-F1
#
_cell.length_a   1.000
_cell.length_b   1.000
_cell.length_c   1.000
_cell.angle_alpha   90.00
_cell.angle_beta   90.00
_cell.angle_gamma   90.00
#
_symmetry.space_group_name_H-M   'P 1'
#
loop_
_entity.id
_entity.type
_entity.pdbx_description
1 polymer ?
#
loop_
_entity_poly.entity_id
_entity_poly.type
_entity_poly.pdbx_seq_one_letter_code
_entity_poly.pdbx_strand_id
1 'polypeptide(L)'
;MLENTLRIFMVGAATAALTVFSLSAQDFNIDGALRKHVVYLSSDSLHGRASGSEYEKAAAAYVWNAFESSGLEMQDGVEGDEFSLDLPDGRLVSRNIVGIVPGYDPELKDRYIVIGAHLDNIGENVLTVDGKEVRQIYPGADDNASGVAMLVELARIVSENDFMFRRSLVFVAFGASEQMHAGAWYFLNMSFPDKDRIDLMVNLDMLGMGARDGNGFYVYAASNSDVEAFIEDQSRKLKPLHPELITQDFYTGDHRVFLHDGIPSVLFTTGPHPEYNTVRDTENLIDYRTMSYASDYIYDFVLSAANREKPFRFNLPDSDERVYRMSDCDVPPKFFNNTDLAKFMNEWVYAYLKYPSEAVDKGIQGVVTISFIIEKNGELTNVTVEKGVDPLLDDEAVKVVSVSPKWKAGTIKGTKVRTKITIPVEFRLSKGNEGRFGF
;
A
#
# COMPACT_ATOMS: atom_id res chain seq x y z
N MET A 1 34.92 -73.01 -21.03
CA MET A 1 34.17 -73.17 -22.29
C MET A 1 32.73 -72.86 -21.95
N LEU A 2 32.26 -71.62 -22.16
CA LEU A 2 31.54 -71.17 -23.39
C LEU A 2 30.28 -72.04 -23.59
N GLU A 3 29.04 -71.56 -23.59
CA GLU A 3 28.41 -70.29 -23.99
C GLU A 3 27.04 -70.15 -23.29
N ASN A 4 26.56 -68.94 -23.04
CA ASN A 4 25.30 -68.51 -23.65
C ASN A 4 25.07 -67.00 -23.50
N THR A 5 24.85 -66.40 -24.66
CA THR A 5 24.75 -64.98 -24.94
C THR A 5 23.28 -64.54 -24.84
N LEU A 6 22.98 -63.54 -24.03
CA LEU A 6 21.76 -62.73 -24.20
C LEU A 6 22.11 -61.26 -23.97
N ARG A 7 22.27 -60.51 -25.07
CA ARG A 7 22.34 -59.06 -25.08
C ARG A 7 20.92 -58.52 -24.86
N ILE A 8 20.69 -57.86 -23.73
CA ILE A 8 19.53 -56.99 -23.54
C ILE A 8 20.02 -55.55 -23.71
N PHE A 9 19.52 -54.90 -24.76
CA PHE A 9 19.55 -53.44 -24.91
C PHE A 9 18.80 -52.80 -23.74
N MET A 10 19.51 -52.17 -22.81
CA MET A 10 18.92 -51.12 -21.96
C MET A 10 19.26 -49.78 -22.58
N VAL A 11 18.30 -49.25 -23.35
CA VAL A 11 18.14 -47.81 -23.53
C VAL A 11 17.98 -47.23 -22.13
N GLY A 12 18.95 -46.42 -21.72
CA GLY A 12 18.86 -45.65 -20.48
C GLY A 12 17.68 -44.70 -20.56
N ALA A 13 16.53 -45.13 -20.04
CA ALA A 13 15.56 -44.21 -19.51
C ALA A 13 16.22 -43.55 -18.30
N ALA A 14 16.90 -42.43 -18.56
CA ALA A 14 17.12 -41.42 -17.54
C ALA A 14 15.73 -40.93 -17.16
N THR A 15 15.11 -41.66 -16.24
CA THR A 15 14.08 -41.13 -15.37
C THR A 15 14.71 -39.93 -14.71
N ALA A 16 14.47 -38.75 -15.30
CA ALA A 16 14.40 -37.51 -14.58
C ALA A 16 13.35 -37.73 -13.48
N ALA A 17 13.80 -38.33 -12.39
CA ALA A 17 13.17 -38.15 -11.11
C ALA A 17 13.25 -36.64 -10.90
N LEU A 18 12.16 -35.96 -11.26
CA LEU A 18 11.77 -34.70 -10.67
C LEU A 18 11.86 -34.93 -9.17
N THR A 19 13.02 -34.62 -8.60
CA THR A 19 13.11 -34.09 -7.26
C THR A 19 12.31 -32.80 -7.32
N VAL A 20 11.00 -32.94 -7.13
CA VAL A 20 10.22 -31.94 -6.42
C VAL A 20 10.98 -31.78 -5.12
N PHE A 21 11.89 -30.79 -5.09
CA PHE A 21 12.38 -30.28 -3.84
C PHE A 21 11.13 -29.89 -3.09
N SER A 22 10.80 -30.68 -2.08
CA SER A 22 9.81 -30.34 -1.08
C SER A 22 10.30 -29.05 -0.45
N LEU A 23 9.86 -27.92 -1.00
CA LEU A 23 9.99 -26.58 -0.48
C LEU A 23 9.10 -26.41 0.76
N SER A 24 9.05 -27.45 1.61
CA SER A 24 8.12 -27.57 2.74
C SER A 24 8.87 -27.63 4.08
N ALA A 25 10.13 -27.18 4.10
CA ALA A 25 10.98 -27.13 5.29
C ALA A 25 11.59 -25.75 5.55
N GLN A 26 11.36 -24.76 4.66
CA GLN A 26 11.82 -23.37 4.81
C GLN A 26 10.79 -22.46 5.49
N ASP A 27 9.57 -22.96 5.74
CA ASP A 27 8.48 -22.23 6.44
C ASP A 27 8.78 -21.91 7.92
N PHE A 28 9.87 -22.39 8.51
CA PHE A 28 9.99 -22.41 9.97
C PHE A 28 10.43 -21.09 10.64
N ASN A 29 10.63 -19.97 9.93
CA ASN A 29 10.83 -18.69 10.65
C ASN A 29 10.61 -17.37 9.90
N ILE A 30 9.89 -17.32 8.78
CA ILE A 30 9.60 -16.01 8.15
C ILE A 30 8.77 -15.13 9.10
N ASP A 31 7.79 -15.70 9.82
CA ASP A 31 7.01 -15.01 10.84
C ASP A 31 7.91 -14.35 11.91
N GLY A 32 8.95 -15.05 12.35
CA GLY A 32 9.87 -14.54 13.36
C GLY A 32 10.84 -13.48 12.82
N ALA A 33 11.24 -13.61 11.55
CA ALA A 33 12.03 -12.59 10.86
C ALA A 33 11.23 -11.30 10.65
N LEU A 34 10.02 -11.41 10.08
CA LEU A 34 9.07 -10.30 9.93
C LEU A 34 8.81 -9.61 11.28
N ARG A 35 8.54 -10.40 12.34
CA ARG A 35 8.39 -9.86 13.71
C ARG A 35 9.60 -9.09 14.18
N LYS A 36 10.81 -9.62 14.00
CA LYS A 36 12.04 -8.95 14.40
C LYS A 36 12.17 -7.58 13.71
N HIS A 37 11.86 -7.49 12.42
CA HIS A 37 11.91 -6.24 11.68
C HIS A 37 10.87 -5.23 12.17
N VAL A 38 9.60 -5.66 12.27
CA VAL A 38 8.51 -4.77 12.73
C VAL A 38 8.77 -4.26 14.14
N VAL A 39 9.15 -5.12 15.08
CA VAL A 39 9.44 -4.73 16.48
C VAL A 39 10.58 -3.72 16.54
N TYR A 40 11.64 -3.89 15.75
CA TYR A 40 12.74 -2.92 15.74
C TYR A 40 12.28 -1.58 15.15
N LEU A 41 11.68 -1.61 13.97
CA LEU A 41 11.30 -0.42 13.21
C LEU A 41 10.25 0.42 13.96
N SER A 42 9.31 -0.23 14.65
CA SER A 42 8.29 0.43 15.48
C SER A 42 8.70 0.66 16.93
N SER A 43 9.96 0.41 17.31
CA SER A 43 10.39 0.60 18.70
C SER A 43 10.41 2.09 19.11
N ASP A 44 10.17 2.36 20.38
CA ASP A 44 10.33 3.70 20.98
C ASP A 44 11.70 4.32 20.69
N SER A 45 12.74 3.49 20.51
CA SER A 45 14.10 3.94 20.20
C SER A 45 14.25 4.65 18.85
N LEU A 46 13.28 4.43 17.95
CA LEU A 46 13.21 5.09 16.64
C LEU A 46 12.19 6.22 16.59
N HIS A 47 11.55 6.58 17.71
CA HIS A 47 10.74 7.80 17.86
C HIS A 47 9.79 8.08 16.67
N GLY A 48 9.19 7.03 16.11
CA GLY A 48 8.26 7.11 14.99
C GLY A 48 8.85 7.53 13.64
N ARG A 49 10.17 7.49 13.46
CA ARG A 49 10.87 7.59 12.17
C ARG A 49 10.47 8.80 11.30
N ALA A 50 10.28 9.97 11.93
CA ALA A 50 9.94 11.19 11.21
C ALA A 50 10.97 11.50 10.12
N SER A 51 10.50 11.85 8.92
CA SER A 51 11.37 12.24 7.82
C SER A 51 12.37 13.33 8.19
N GLY A 52 13.64 13.13 7.81
CA GLY A 52 14.75 14.03 8.11
C GLY A 52 15.30 13.93 9.52
N SER A 53 14.73 13.08 10.39
CA SER A 53 15.22 12.90 11.75
C SER A 53 16.43 11.96 11.83
N GLU A 54 17.14 12.05 12.96
CA GLU A 54 18.18 11.09 13.36
C GLU A 54 17.65 9.64 13.36
N TYR A 55 16.33 9.47 13.56
CA TYR A 55 15.68 8.18 13.70
C TYR A 55 15.27 7.55 12.37
N GLU A 56 14.85 8.37 11.39
CA GLU A 56 14.74 7.92 9.99
C GLU A 56 16.13 7.46 9.51
N LYS A 57 17.19 8.23 9.81
CA LYS A 57 18.57 7.83 9.52
C LYS A 57 18.95 6.48 10.14
N ALA A 58 18.59 6.23 11.41
CA ALA A 58 18.83 4.94 12.06
C ALA A 58 18.04 3.80 11.41
N ALA A 59 16.78 4.04 11.03
CA ALA A 59 15.97 3.06 10.30
C ALA A 59 16.52 2.78 8.90
N ALA A 60 17.01 3.80 8.19
CA ALA A 60 17.64 3.66 6.89
C ALA A 60 18.91 2.80 6.99
N ALA A 61 19.78 3.09 7.96
CA ALA A 61 20.97 2.27 8.21
C ALA A 61 20.62 0.82 8.54
N TYR A 62 19.52 0.57 9.26
CA TYR A 62 19.05 -0.79 9.52
C TYR A 62 18.66 -1.54 8.25
N VAL A 63 17.87 -0.91 7.37
CA VAL A 63 17.47 -1.50 6.08
C VAL A 63 18.69 -1.72 5.19
N TRP A 64 19.58 -0.73 5.09
CA TRP A 64 20.82 -0.83 4.32
C TRP A 64 21.66 -2.03 4.77
N ASN A 65 21.86 -2.19 6.08
CA ASN A 65 22.62 -3.33 6.61
C ASN A 65 21.93 -4.66 6.31
N ALA A 66 20.59 -4.70 6.34
CA ALA A 66 19.84 -5.92 6.02
C ALA A 66 19.96 -6.29 4.53
N PHE A 67 19.89 -5.32 3.63
CA PHE A 67 20.13 -5.52 2.19
C PHE A 67 21.57 -5.95 1.91
N GLU A 68 22.57 -5.24 2.44
CA GLU A 68 23.99 -5.57 2.24
C GLU A 68 24.29 -6.98 2.77
N SER A 69 23.82 -7.30 3.98
CA SER A 69 24.02 -8.62 4.59
C SER A 69 23.34 -9.75 3.81
N SER A 70 22.31 -9.42 3.02
CA SER A 70 21.61 -10.35 2.14
C SER A 70 22.27 -10.47 0.76
N GLY A 71 23.33 -9.69 0.48
CA GLY A 71 24.10 -9.76 -0.76
C GLY A 71 23.57 -8.90 -1.90
N LEU A 72 22.71 -7.91 -1.64
CA LEU A 72 22.23 -6.99 -2.66
C LEU A 72 23.37 -6.06 -3.13
N GLU A 73 23.33 -5.68 -4.41
CA GLU A 73 24.17 -4.60 -4.94
C GLU A 73 23.60 -3.25 -4.47
N MET A 74 24.30 -2.59 -3.55
CA MET A 74 23.87 -1.31 -2.99
C MET A 74 24.18 -0.17 -3.95
N GLN A 75 23.18 0.67 -4.26
CA GLN A 75 23.38 1.89 -5.05
C GLN A 75 24.05 3.00 -4.22
N ASP A 76 23.71 3.04 -2.93
CA ASP A 76 24.10 4.06 -1.97
C ASP A 76 24.95 3.50 -0.82
N GLY A 77 25.62 4.39 -0.10
CA GLY A 77 26.33 4.05 1.14
C GLY A 77 25.36 3.90 2.32
N VAL A 78 25.86 3.47 3.49
CA VAL A 78 25.05 3.22 4.71
C VAL A 78 24.18 4.41 5.18
N GLU A 79 24.51 5.61 4.72
CA GLU A 79 23.74 6.84 4.99
C GLU A 79 22.46 6.96 4.16
N GLY A 80 22.33 6.15 3.11
CA GLY A 80 21.28 6.23 2.09
C GLY A 80 21.57 7.26 1.01
N ASP A 81 20.71 7.27 0.01
CA ASP A 81 20.62 8.32 -1.01
C ASP A 81 19.83 9.50 -0.45
N GLU A 82 20.56 10.40 0.23
CA GLU A 82 20.01 11.59 0.88
C GLU A 82 19.61 12.65 -0.15
N PHE A 83 18.42 13.23 0.05
CA PHE A 83 17.89 14.30 -0.79
C PHE A 83 17.24 15.40 0.04
N SER A 84 17.01 16.53 -0.63
CA SER A 84 16.26 17.62 -0.03
C SER A 84 15.44 18.39 -1.06
N LEU A 85 14.26 18.85 -0.66
CA LEU A 85 13.36 19.65 -1.47
C LEU A 85 13.05 20.97 -0.76
N ASP A 86 13.14 22.09 -1.47
CA ASP A 86 12.70 23.39 -0.96
C ASP A 86 11.18 23.50 -1.10
N LEU A 87 10.49 23.61 0.04
CA LEU A 87 9.04 23.81 0.14
C LEU A 87 8.73 25.27 0.53
N PRO A 88 7.50 25.77 0.28
CA PRO A 88 7.13 27.14 0.65
C PRO A 88 7.29 27.48 2.14
N ASP A 89 7.21 26.49 3.01
CA ASP A 89 7.22 26.58 4.47
C ASP A 89 8.50 26.01 5.13
N GLY A 90 9.46 25.53 4.34
CA GLY A 90 10.69 24.98 4.89
C GLY A 90 11.48 24.15 3.88
N ARG A 91 12.50 23.45 4.37
CA ARG A 91 13.26 22.48 3.57
C ARG A 91 12.95 21.09 4.07
N LEU A 92 12.45 20.25 3.17
CA LEU A 92 12.33 18.82 3.38
C LEU A 92 13.70 18.17 3.19
N VAL A 93 14.13 17.34 4.12
CA VAL A 93 15.31 16.48 4.02
C VAL A 93 14.89 15.06 4.34
N SER A 94 15.33 14.09 3.57
CA SER A 94 15.05 12.66 3.78
C SER A 94 16.04 11.82 2.96
N ARG A 95 15.88 10.50 2.94
CA ARG A 95 16.80 9.55 2.32
C ARG A 95 16.06 8.31 1.83
N ASN A 96 16.51 7.76 0.70
CA ASN A 96 16.10 6.44 0.25
C ASN A 96 17.22 5.42 0.53
N ILE A 97 16.86 4.14 0.64
CA ILE A 97 17.82 3.03 0.55
C ILE A 97 17.49 2.22 -0.70
N VAL A 98 18.47 2.01 -1.59
CA VAL A 98 18.29 1.27 -2.84
C VAL A 98 19.27 0.10 -2.91
N GLY A 99 18.71 -1.12 -3.00
CA GLY A 99 19.46 -2.36 -3.22
C GLY A 99 18.97 -3.08 -4.48
N ILE A 100 19.89 -3.70 -5.23
CA ILE A 100 19.60 -4.34 -6.52
C ILE A 100 19.99 -5.81 -6.47
N VAL A 101 19.10 -6.67 -6.98
CA VAL A 101 19.43 -8.08 -7.31
C VAL A 101 19.47 -8.20 -8.84
N PRO A 102 20.65 -8.42 -9.45
CA PRO A 102 20.78 -8.54 -10.90
C PRO A 102 20.03 -9.75 -11.47
N GLY A 103 19.33 -9.54 -12.58
CA GLY A 103 18.69 -10.62 -13.33
C GLY A 103 19.71 -11.47 -14.09
N TYR A 104 19.42 -12.75 -14.29
CA TYR A 104 20.36 -13.67 -14.98
C TYR A 104 20.29 -13.60 -16.51
N ASP A 105 19.20 -13.09 -17.09
CA ASP A 105 18.94 -13.13 -18.53
C ASP A 105 19.66 -11.97 -19.24
N PRO A 106 20.59 -12.22 -20.19
CA PRO A 106 21.33 -11.16 -20.86
C PRO A 106 20.48 -10.13 -21.61
N GLU A 107 19.26 -10.48 -22.02
CA GLU A 107 18.34 -9.60 -22.74
C GLU A 107 17.42 -8.82 -21.80
N LEU A 108 17.10 -9.38 -20.63
CA LEU A 108 16.11 -8.80 -19.71
C LEU A 108 16.71 -8.24 -18.41
N LYS A 109 17.97 -8.54 -18.07
CA LYS A 109 18.60 -8.05 -16.84
C LYS A 109 18.68 -6.53 -16.74
N ASP A 110 18.66 -5.82 -17.86
CA ASP A 110 18.64 -4.35 -17.89
C ASP A 110 17.20 -3.78 -17.90
N ARG A 111 16.18 -4.61 -17.62
CA ARG A 111 14.81 -4.21 -17.33
C ARG A 111 14.52 -4.48 -15.86
N TYR A 112 13.76 -3.60 -15.23
CA TYR A 112 13.63 -3.58 -13.77
C TYR A 112 12.20 -3.81 -13.32
N ILE A 113 12.03 -4.60 -12.26
CA ILE A 113 10.84 -4.55 -11.41
C ILE A 113 11.27 -3.85 -10.13
N VAL A 114 10.60 -2.75 -9.79
CA VAL A 114 10.83 -2.03 -8.52
C VAL A 114 9.89 -2.60 -7.46
N ILE A 115 10.41 -2.95 -6.30
CA ILE A 115 9.64 -3.31 -5.10
C ILE A 115 9.95 -2.25 -4.05
N GLY A 116 8.92 -1.59 -3.54
CA GLY A 116 9.08 -0.44 -2.65
C GLY A 116 8.21 -0.50 -1.41
N ALA A 117 8.71 0.05 -0.32
CA ALA A 117 7.96 0.35 0.90
C ALA A 117 8.44 1.69 1.45
N HIS A 118 7.57 2.48 2.07
CA HIS A 118 8.02 3.72 2.71
C HIS A 118 8.61 3.47 4.09
N LEU A 119 9.70 4.18 4.39
CA LEU A 119 10.55 4.01 5.58
C LEU A 119 10.07 4.87 6.75
N ASP A 120 9.62 6.08 6.44
CA ASP A 120 9.25 7.08 7.42
C ASP A 120 7.92 6.73 8.10
N ASN A 121 7.59 7.50 9.13
CA ASN A 121 6.26 7.57 9.72
C ASN A 121 6.11 8.96 10.36
N ILE A 122 4.95 9.24 10.97
CA ILE A 122 4.58 10.53 11.57
C ILE A 122 5.63 11.09 12.54
N GLY A 123 6.33 10.24 13.28
CA GLY A 123 7.30 10.66 14.29
C GLY A 123 6.73 10.73 15.71
N GLU A 124 6.93 11.88 16.35
CA GLU A 124 6.51 12.13 17.71
C GLU A 124 5.95 13.55 17.86
N ASN A 125 5.11 13.74 18.86
CA ASN A 125 4.67 15.07 19.28
C ASN A 125 4.77 15.22 20.80
N VAL A 126 4.70 16.48 21.27
CA VAL A 126 4.66 16.80 22.69
C VAL A 126 3.37 17.57 22.96
N LEU A 127 2.52 17.00 23.80
CA LEU A 127 1.27 17.61 24.25
C LEU A 127 1.43 18.17 25.66
N THR A 128 0.65 19.19 26.02
CA THR A 128 0.51 19.62 27.42
C THR A 128 -0.77 19.06 28.02
N VAL A 129 -0.65 18.16 28.99
CA VAL A 129 -1.77 17.57 29.73
C VAL A 129 -1.64 17.97 31.19
N ASP A 130 -2.66 18.65 31.73
CA ASP A 130 -2.66 19.18 33.11
C ASP A 130 -1.40 20.00 33.46
N GLY A 131 -0.91 20.79 32.50
CA GLY A 131 0.29 21.61 32.65
C GLY A 131 1.62 20.83 32.59
N LYS A 132 1.60 19.54 32.26
CA LYS A 132 2.80 18.71 32.07
C LYS A 132 2.97 18.34 30.61
N GLU A 133 4.22 18.41 30.14
CA GLU A 133 4.57 17.90 28.82
C GLU A 133 4.51 16.37 28.80
N VAL A 134 3.74 15.84 27.86
CA VAL A 134 3.57 14.42 27.59
C VAL A 134 3.96 14.19 26.14
N ARG A 135 5.05 13.45 25.95
CA ARG A 135 5.50 13.01 24.63
C ARG A 135 4.65 11.83 24.17
N GLN A 136 4.24 11.85 22.90
CA GLN A 136 3.65 10.70 22.25
C GLN A 136 4.48 10.31 21.04
N ILE A 137 4.80 9.02 20.95
CA ILE A 137 5.48 8.43 19.81
C ILE A 137 4.41 7.72 18.98
N TYR A 138 4.47 7.89 17.66
CA TYR A 138 3.66 7.18 16.70
C TYR A 138 4.51 6.02 16.17
N PRO A 139 4.32 4.77 16.63
CA PRO A 139 5.27 3.71 16.34
C PRO A 139 5.24 3.28 14.87
N GLY A 140 4.06 3.32 14.24
CA GLY A 140 3.92 3.00 12.81
C GLY A 140 4.26 1.55 12.52
N ALA A 141 3.70 0.63 13.33
CA ALA A 141 3.99 -0.79 13.22
C ALA A 141 3.39 -1.39 11.95
N ASP A 142 2.15 -1.02 11.63
CA ASP A 142 1.56 -1.34 10.34
C ASP A 142 1.89 -0.27 9.29
N ASP A 143 1.91 1.02 9.64
CA ASP A 143 2.25 2.11 8.72
C ASP A 143 3.63 2.75 9.01
N ASN A 144 4.71 2.37 8.31
CA ASN A 144 4.81 1.24 7.39
C ASN A 144 5.96 0.29 7.75
N ALA A 145 6.20 0.06 9.05
CA ALA A 145 7.18 -0.94 9.47
C ALA A 145 6.85 -2.35 8.95
N SER A 146 5.57 -2.68 8.75
CA SER A 146 5.13 -3.96 8.19
C SER A 146 5.53 -4.11 6.71
N GLY A 147 5.37 -3.06 5.89
CA GLY A 147 5.82 -3.04 4.50
C GLY A 147 7.34 -3.07 4.37
N VAL A 148 8.07 -2.33 5.22
CA VAL A 148 9.55 -2.38 5.24
C VAL A 148 10.06 -3.76 5.68
N ALA A 149 9.42 -4.39 6.67
CA ALA A 149 9.73 -5.76 7.06
C ALA A 149 9.54 -6.75 5.91
N MET A 150 8.42 -6.61 5.17
CA MET A 150 8.15 -7.40 3.97
C MET A 150 9.22 -7.17 2.89
N LEU A 151 9.59 -5.91 2.65
CA LEU A 151 10.61 -5.53 1.68
C LEU A 151 11.95 -6.19 1.98
N VAL A 152 12.40 -6.15 3.25
CA VAL A 152 13.65 -6.76 3.70
C VAL A 152 13.64 -8.28 3.54
N GLU A 153 12.57 -8.96 3.92
CA GLU A 153 12.49 -10.42 3.78
C GLU A 153 12.35 -10.86 2.32
N LEU A 154 11.59 -10.15 1.50
CA LEU A 154 11.54 -10.41 0.05
C LEU A 154 12.91 -10.23 -0.58
N ALA A 155 13.64 -9.15 -0.25
CA ALA A 155 15.00 -8.92 -0.74
C ALA A 155 15.93 -10.09 -0.40
N ARG A 156 15.89 -10.57 0.86
CA ARG A 156 16.69 -11.72 1.31
C ARG A 156 16.36 -12.99 0.52
N ILE A 157 15.08 -13.34 0.43
CA ILE A 157 14.62 -14.56 -0.26
C ILE A 157 14.94 -14.49 -1.76
N VAL A 158 14.73 -13.34 -2.38
CA VAL A 158 15.04 -13.11 -3.80
C VAL A 158 16.54 -13.24 -4.06
N SER A 159 17.39 -12.63 -3.23
CA SER A 159 18.85 -12.73 -3.36
C SER A 159 19.35 -14.17 -3.24
N GLU A 160 18.78 -14.96 -2.31
CA GLU A 160 19.08 -16.39 -2.15
C GLU A 160 18.64 -17.25 -3.37
N ASN A 161 17.75 -16.71 -4.22
CA ASN A 161 17.16 -17.40 -5.37
C ASN A 161 17.30 -16.58 -6.67
N ASP A 162 18.33 -15.75 -6.78
CA ASP A 162 18.55 -14.79 -7.88
C ASP A 162 18.47 -15.42 -9.28
N PHE A 163 18.96 -16.66 -9.42
CA PHE A 163 18.92 -17.47 -10.65
C PHE A 163 17.50 -17.77 -11.17
N MET A 164 16.46 -17.48 -10.38
CA MET A 164 15.06 -17.62 -10.77
C MET A 164 14.51 -16.38 -11.48
N PHE A 165 15.22 -15.25 -11.50
CA PHE A 165 14.73 -13.96 -11.98
C PHE A 165 15.46 -13.51 -13.25
N ARG A 166 14.74 -13.44 -14.38
CA ARG A 166 15.30 -12.96 -15.66
C ARG A 166 15.63 -11.47 -15.64
N ARG A 167 14.74 -10.65 -15.05
CA ARG A 167 14.90 -9.20 -14.87
C ARG A 167 15.60 -8.88 -13.56
N SER A 168 16.27 -7.73 -13.51
CA SER A 168 16.80 -7.22 -12.25
C SER A 168 15.67 -6.70 -11.37
N LEU A 169 15.81 -6.93 -10.07
CA LEU A 169 14.87 -6.48 -9.05
C LEU A 169 15.50 -5.35 -8.24
N VAL A 170 14.78 -4.24 -8.09
CA VAL A 170 15.25 -3.05 -7.35
C VAL A 170 14.39 -2.90 -6.12
N PHE A 171 14.99 -3.03 -4.95
CA PHE A 171 14.35 -2.88 -3.65
C PHE A 171 14.60 -1.48 -3.12
N VAL A 172 13.53 -0.74 -2.81
CA VAL A 172 13.64 0.65 -2.37
C VAL A 172 12.85 0.89 -1.08
N ALA A 173 13.55 1.35 -0.03
CA ALA A 173 12.89 1.94 1.12
C ALA A 173 12.80 3.45 0.90
N PHE A 174 11.60 3.97 0.64
CA PHE A 174 11.38 5.39 0.31
C PHE A 174 11.29 6.24 1.57
N GLY A 175 12.05 7.33 1.64
CA GLY A 175 11.86 8.33 2.69
C GLY A 175 10.83 9.41 2.30
N ALA A 176 10.29 10.12 3.27
CA ALA A 176 9.33 11.22 3.07
C ALA A 176 8.10 10.85 2.22
N SER A 177 7.55 9.65 2.41
CA SER A 177 6.30 9.29 1.76
C SER A 177 5.10 10.02 2.37
N GLU A 178 5.13 10.23 3.68
CA GLU A 178 4.15 11.03 4.42
C GLU A 178 4.13 12.51 3.96
N GLN A 179 5.18 12.94 3.27
CA GLN A 179 5.40 14.30 2.81
C GLN A 179 5.37 14.35 1.28
N MET A 180 4.21 13.95 0.72
CA MET A 180 3.91 13.98 -0.71
C MET A 180 4.66 12.95 -1.58
N HIS A 181 5.00 11.78 -1.03
CA HIS A 181 5.73 10.73 -1.77
C HIS A 181 7.07 11.22 -2.34
N ALA A 182 7.75 12.08 -1.57
CA ALA A 182 8.93 12.81 -2.03
C ALA A 182 10.11 11.88 -2.34
N GLY A 183 10.31 10.81 -1.56
CA GLY A 183 11.35 9.82 -1.82
C GLY A 183 11.14 9.07 -3.11
N ALA A 184 9.92 8.62 -3.39
CA ALA A 184 9.59 7.97 -4.67
C ALA A 184 9.74 8.93 -5.85
N TRP A 185 9.32 10.19 -5.69
CA TRP A 185 9.52 11.23 -6.71
C TRP A 185 11.01 11.48 -6.98
N TYR A 186 11.82 11.62 -5.93
CA TYR A 186 13.26 11.82 -6.04
C TYR A 186 13.95 10.60 -6.67
N PHE A 187 13.60 9.39 -6.22
CA PHE A 187 14.09 8.14 -6.81
C PHE A 187 13.87 8.13 -8.32
N LEU A 188 12.64 8.36 -8.75
CA LEU A 188 12.27 8.21 -10.15
C LEU A 188 12.83 9.34 -11.04
N ASN A 189 12.95 10.55 -10.52
CA ASN A 189 13.27 11.72 -11.35
C ASN A 189 14.73 12.19 -11.26
N MET A 190 15.44 11.82 -10.20
CA MET A 190 16.76 12.38 -9.89
C MET A 190 17.83 11.33 -9.61
N SER A 191 17.46 10.21 -9.01
CA SER A 191 18.42 9.22 -8.48
C SER A 191 18.61 8.00 -9.38
N PHE A 192 17.52 7.36 -9.81
CA PHE A 192 17.61 6.12 -10.58
C PHE A 192 17.86 6.39 -12.07
N PRO A 193 19.00 5.97 -12.65
CA PRO A 193 19.42 6.39 -13.99
C PRO A 193 18.57 5.80 -15.11
N ASP A 194 17.95 4.64 -14.90
CA ASP A 194 17.28 3.85 -15.92
C ASP A 194 15.76 3.81 -15.75
N LYS A 195 15.14 4.95 -15.39
CA LYS A 195 13.68 5.01 -15.14
C LYS A 195 12.81 4.49 -16.29
N ASP A 196 13.23 4.71 -17.54
CA ASP A 196 12.51 4.25 -18.75
C ASP A 196 12.59 2.72 -18.94
N ARG A 197 13.36 2.04 -18.10
CA ARG A 197 13.52 0.58 -18.10
C ARG A 197 12.77 -0.13 -16.98
N ILE A 198 11.98 0.59 -16.20
CA ILE A 198 11.12 0.03 -15.16
C ILE A 198 9.86 -0.53 -15.81
N ASP A 199 9.66 -1.85 -15.70
CA ASP A 199 8.52 -2.58 -16.28
C ASP A 199 7.30 -2.61 -15.36
N LEU A 200 7.53 -2.54 -14.06
CA LEU A 200 6.50 -2.59 -13.02
C LEU A 200 7.05 -2.02 -11.72
N MET A 201 6.21 -1.33 -10.98
CA MET A 201 6.44 -1.01 -9.57
C MET A 201 5.45 -1.79 -8.68
N VAL A 202 5.97 -2.40 -7.61
CA VAL A 202 5.22 -3.13 -6.59
C VAL A 202 5.36 -2.40 -5.27
N ASN A 203 4.30 -1.75 -4.80
CA ASN A 203 4.28 -1.04 -3.53
C ASN A 203 3.78 -1.95 -2.41
N LEU A 204 4.46 -1.89 -1.27
CA LEU A 204 4.16 -2.63 -0.05
C LEU A 204 3.81 -1.62 1.03
N ASP A 205 2.54 -1.59 1.44
CA ASP A 205 2.05 -0.58 2.37
C ASP A 205 0.99 -1.16 3.29
N MET A 206 1.22 -1.10 4.61
CA MET A 206 0.30 -1.62 5.62
C MET A 206 -0.06 -3.09 5.38
N LEU A 207 0.91 -3.99 5.51
CA LEU A 207 0.76 -5.43 5.26
C LEU A 207 0.58 -6.27 6.53
N GLY A 208 0.47 -5.63 7.69
CA GLY A 208 0.51 -6.25 9.01
C GLY A 208 -0.83 -6.76 9.54
N MET A 209 -1.95 -6.40 8.92
CA MET A 209 -3.27 -6.74 9.47
C MET A 209 -3.83 -8.05 8.92
N GLY A 210 -4.51 -8.80 9.78
CA GLY A 210 -5.40 -9.89 9.37
C GLY A 210 -6.75 -9.38 8.90
N ALA A 211 -7.54 -10.25 8.27
CA ALA A 211 -8.93 -9.94 7.93
C ALA A 211 -9.75 -9.58 9.17
N ARG A 212 -10.17 -8.31 9.26
CA ARG A 212 -11.13 -7.84 10.28
C ARG A 212 -12.56 -7.93 9.76
N ASP A 213 -12.77 -7.50 8.51
CA ASP A 213 -13.97 -7.68 7.68
C ASP A 213 -13.53 -7.99 6.23
N GLY A 214 -14.17 -8.95 5.55
CA GLY A 214 -13.78 -9.34 4.18
C GLY A 214 -12.52 -10.23 4.09
N ASN A 215 -11.74 -10.09 3.02
CA ASN A 215 -10.54 -10.91 2.76
C ASN A 215 -9.26 -10.35 3.43
N GLY A 216 -9.26 -9.05 3.82
CA GLY A 216 -8.18 -8.45 4.61
C GLY A 216 -6.85 -8.27 3.90
N PHE A 217 -6.76 -8.60 2.61
CA PHE A 217 -5.58 -8.42 1.77
C PHE A 217 -6.05 -8.00 0.38
N TYR A 218 -5.49 -6.90 -0.12
CA TYR A 218 -5.94 -6.22 -1.33
C TYR A 218 -4.77 -5.94 -2.26
N VAL A 219 -5.07 -5.92 -3.56
CA VAL A 219 -4.17 -5.44 -4.58
C VAL A 219 -4.86 -4.37 -5.44
N TYR A 220 -4.31 -3.17 -5.46
CA TYR A 220 -4.80 -2.08 -6.29
C TYR A 220 -4.01 -2.05 -7.61
N ALA A 221 -4.72 -2.14 -8.74
CA ALA A 221 -4.10 -2.24 -10.07
C ALA A 221 -4.27 -0.98 -10.93
N ALA A 222 -4.80 0.11 -10.34
CA ALA A 222 -5.00 1.41 -10.98
C ALA A 222 -5.71 1.37 -12.34
N SER A 223 -6.57 0.37 -12.55
CA SER A 223 -7.37 0.15 -13.74
C SER A 223 -6.53 -0.22 -14.97
N ASN A 224 -5.33 -0.74 -14.76
CA ASN A 224 -4.48 -1.22 -15.84
C ASN A 224 -4.86 -2.64 -16.24
N SER A 225 -5.51 -2.80 -17.40
CA SER A 225 -6.07 -4.09 -17.83
C SER A 225 -5.04 -5.22 -17.98
N ASP A 226 -3.78 -4.91 -18.34
CA ASP A 226 -2.73 -5.94 -18.47
C ASP A 226 -2.24 -6.41 -17.09
N VAL A 227 -2.18 -5.49 -16.13
CA VAL A 227 -1.86 -5.79 -14.73
C VAL A 227 -3.01 -6.56 -14.07
N GLU A 228 -4.26 -6.15 -14.29
CA GLU A 228 -5.46 -6.83 -13.78
C GLU A 228 -5.53 -8.27 -14.29
N ALA A 229 -5.41 -8.49 -15.59
CA ALA A 229 -5.41 -9.83 -16.17
C ALA A 229 -4.27 -10.71 -15.63
N PHE A 230 -3.11 -10.09 -15.34
CA PHE A 230 -2.00 -10.80 -14.72
C PHE A 230 -2.30 -11.21 -13.28
N ILE A 231 -2.88 -10.32 -12.47
CA ILE A 231 -3.30 -10.61 -11.09
C ILE A 231 -4.35 -11.72 -11.08
N GLU A 232 -5.35 -11.66 -11.97
CA GLU A 232 -6.38 -12.69 -12.09
C GLU A 232 -5.79 -14.07 -12.42
N ASP A 233 -4.77 -14.13 -13.28
CA ASP A 233 -4.05 -15.37 -13.56
C ASP A 233 -3.26 -15.86 -12.34
N GLN A 234 -2.58 -14.97 -11.61
CA GLN A 234 -1.87 -15.32 -10.38
C GLN A 234 -2.82 -15.86 -9.30
N SER A 235 -4.03 -15.29 -9.20
CA SER A 235 -5.04 -15.69 -8.22
C SER A 235 -5.69 -17.06 -8.51
N ARG A 236 -5.38 -17.71 -9.63
CA ARG A 236 -5.79 -19.10 -9.92
C ARG A 236 -4.84 -20.15 -9.32
N LYS A 237 -3.64 -19.74 -8.92
CA LYS A 237 -2.67 -20.63 -8.26
C LYS A 237 -3.18 -21.00 -6.88
N LEU A 238 -2.86 -22.19 -6.38
CA LEU A 238 -3.24 -22.60 -5.02
C LEU A 238 -2.32 -21.90 -4.00
N LYS A 239 -2.85 -20.88 -3.31
CA LYS A 239 -2.17 -20.19 -2.20
C LYS A 239 -3.08 -20.12 -0.96
N PRO A 240 -2.51 -20.04 0.25
CA PRO A 240 -3.29 -19.90 1.48
C PRO A 240 -4.01 -18.54 1.57
N LEU A 241 -3.49 -17.52 0.90
CA LEU A 241 -4.06 -16.18 0.85
C LEU A 241 -3.96 -15.64 -0.58
N HIS A 242 -5.03 -14.99 -1.03
CA HIS A 242 -5.10 -14.27 -2.29
C HIS A 242 -5.56 -12.84 -2.01
N PRO A 243 -5.02 -11.83 -2.72
CA PRO A 243 -5.53 -10.48 -2.59
C PRO A 243 -6.87 -10.35 -3.32
N GLU A 244 -7.76 -9.54 -2.77
CA GLU A 244 -8.89 -9.02 -3.52
C GLU A 244 -8.39 -7.95 -4.50
N LEU A 245 -8.69 -8.12 -5.79
CA LEU A 245 -8.33 -7.16 -6.83
C LEU A 245 -9.26 -5.95 -6.78
N ILE A 246 -8.68 -4.79 -6.48
CA ILE A 246 -9.36 -3.49 -6.56
C ILE A 246 -8.90 -2.79 -7.83
N THR A 247 -9.81 -2.68 -8.79
CA THR A 247 -9.51 -2.10 -10.12
C THR A 247 -9.28 -0.60 -10.03
N GLN A 248 -10.02 0.14 -9.22
CA GLN A 248 -9.83 1.58 -9.07
C GLN A 248 -8.87 1.89 -7.94
N ASP A 249 -7.77 2.56 -8.26
CA ASP A 249 -6.80 2.96 -7.26
C ASP A 249 -7.19 4.29 -6.61
N PHE A 250 -7.64 4.16 -5.37
CA PHE A 250 -7.94 5.27 -4.49
C PHE A 250 -7.07 5.25 -3.26
N TYR A 251 -5.94 4.54 -3.23
CA TYR A 251 -5.00 4.59 -2.12
C TYR A 251 -3.93 5.66 -2.40
N THR A 252 -3.33 6.21 -1.35
CA THR A 252 -2.22 7.19 -1.46
C THR A 252 -0.97 6.38 -1.24
N GLY A 253 0.06 6.57 -2.04
CA GLY A 253 1.30 5.85 -1.82
C GLY A 253 2.27 6.08 -2.96
N ASP A 254 3.47 5.57 -2.77
CA ASP A 254 4.60 5.78 -3.66
C ASP A 254 4.35 5.29 -5.09
N HIS A 255 3.58 4.21 -5.27
CA HIS A 255 3.15 3.71 -6.59
C HIS A 255 2.52 4.78 -7.48
N ARG A 256 1.86 5.79 -6.91
CA ARG A 256 1.19 6.82 -7.72
C ARG A 256 2.16 7.73 -8.46
N VAL A 257 3.37 7.92 -7.92
CA VAL A 257 4.44 8.64 -8.60
C VAL A 257 4.81 7.91 -9.89
N PHE A 258 4.93 6.58 -9.83
CA PHE A 258 5.24 5.73 -10.99
C PHE A 258 4.08 5.72 -12.00
N LEU A 259 2.84 5.61 -11.53
CA LEU A 259 1.65 5.69 -12.38
C LEU A 259 1.57 7.03 -13.12
N HIS A 260 1.95 8.14 -12.48
CA HIS A 260 1.98 9.46 -13.11
C HIS A 260 2.97 9.53 -14.29
N ASP A 261 4.10 8.84 -14.15
CA ASP A 261 5.16 8.74 -15.17
C ASP A 261 4.90 7.64 -16.22
N GLY A 262 3.73 7.00 -16.19
CA GLY A 262 3.33 5.99 -17.17
C GLY A 262 3.93 4.60 -16.93
N ILE A 263 4.41 4.35 -15.70
CA ILE A 263 4.95 3.04 -15.30
C ILE A 263 3.80 2.24 -14.65
N PRO A 264 3.50 1.02 -15.13
CA PRO A 264 2.53 0.15 -14.48
C PRO A 264 2.88 -0.06 -13.00
N SER A 265 1.91 0.00 -12.11
CA SER A 265 2.16 -0.19 -10.68
C SER A 265 1.03 -0.93 -10.00
N VAL A 266 1.37 -1.65 -8.93
CA VAL A 266 0.43 -2.27 -8.01
C VAL A 266 0.72 -1.84 -6.58
N LEU A 267 -0.31 -1.73 -5.76
CA LEU A 267 -0.18 -1.63 -4.32
C LEU A 267 -0.74 -2.89 -3.66
N PHE A 268 0.06 -3.54 -2.83
CA PHE A 268 -0.38 -4.57 -1.90
C PHE A 268 -0.57 -3.96 -0.51
N THR A 269 -1.74 -4.17 0.08
CA THR A 269 -2.09 -3.64 1.40
C THR A 269 -3.14 -4.49 2.09
N THR A 270 -3.21 -4.41 3.42
CA THR A 270 -4.29 -4.96 4.25
C THR A 270 -5.37 -3.90 4.56
N GLY A 271 -5.18 -2.67 4.07
CA GLY A 271 -6.11 -1.56 4.16
C GLY A 271 -6.06 -0.83 5.51
N PRO A 272 -6.79 0.29 5.64
CA PRO A 272 -6.75 1.11 6.85
C PRO A 272 -7.45 0.40 8.02
N HIS A 273 -6.96 0.63 9.23
CA HIS A 273 -7.54 0.10 10.46
C HIS A 273 -7.76 1.22 11.51
N PRO A 274 -8.59 1.03 12.55
CA PRO A 274 -8.88 2.04 13.57
C PRO A 274 -7.67 2.65 14.29
N GLU A 275 -6.57 1.90 14.40
CA GLU A 275 -5.35 2.34 15.07
C GLU A 275 -4.37 3.06 14.12
N TYR A 276 -4.65 3.09 12.82
CA TYR A 276 -3.90 3.81 11.79
C TYR A 276 -3.70 5.29 12.16
N ASN A 277 -2.49 5.82 11.96
CA ASN A 277 -2.09 7.19 12.32
C ASN A 277 -2.29 7.54 13.81
N THR A 278 -2.22 6.54 14.69
CA THR A 278 -2.31 6.75 16.14
C THR A 278 -1.13 6.14 16.88
N VAL A 279 -0.96 6.57 18.14
CA VAL A 279 0.00 5.99 19.10
C VAL A 279 -0.26 4.50 19.41
N ARG A 280 -1.37 3.94 18.92
CA ARG A 280 -1.77 2.55 19.15
C ARG A 280 -1.37 1.63 18.00
N ASP A 281 -0.92 2.17 16.87
CA ASP A 281 -0.35 1.37 15.79
C ASP A 281 0.99 0.76 16.25
N THR A 282 0.90 -0.37 16.94
CA THR A 282 1.98 -1.04 17.68
C THR A 282 2.15 -2.47 17.18
N GLU A 283 3.32 -3.04 17.41
CA GLU A 283 3.72 -4.37 16.96
C GLU A 283 2.82 -5.52 17.46
N ASN A 284 2.03 -5.24 18.50
CA ASN A 284 1.06 -6.17 19.08
C ASN A 284 -0.22 -6.32 18.24
N LEU A 285 -0.49 -5.38 17.33
CA LEU A 285 -1.63 -5.46 16.41
C LEU A 285 -1.40 -6.41 15.23
N ILE A 286 -0.13 -6.74 14.98
CA ILE A 286 0.32 -7.33 13.73
C ILE A 286 0.06 -8.84 13.71
N ASP A 287 -0.62 -9.30 12.64
CA ASP A 287 -0.83 -10.70 12.33
C ASP A 287 0.29 -11.22 11.41
N TYR A 288 1.37 -11.64 12.05
CA TYR A 288 2.56 -12.16 11.34
C TYR A 288 2.29 -13.41 10.50
N ARG A 289 1.24 -14.18 10.80
CA ARG A 289 0.86 -15.33 9.96
C ARG A 289 0.25 -14.85 8.65
N THR A 290 -0.65 -13.86 8.73
CA THR A 290 -1.22 -13.25 7.53
C THR A 290 -0.14 -12.54 6.71
N MET A 291 0.79 -11.81 7.35
CA MET A 291 1.96 -11.23 6.67
C MET A 291 2.78 -12.28 5.92
N SER A 292 3.03 -13.44 6.54
CA SER A 292 3.78 -14.55 5.94
C SER A 292 3.09 -15.12 4.70
N TYR A 293 1.77 -15.31 4.75
CA TYR A 293 0.99 -15.73 3.58
C TYR A 293 0.95 -14.67 2.47
N ALA A 294 0.86 -13.39 2.83
CA ALA A 294 0.96 -12.29 1.87
C ALA A 294 2.35 -12.26 1.21
N SER A 295 3.43 -12.49 1.99
CA SER A 295 4.80 -12.60 1.47
C SER A 295 4.94 -13.69 0.42
N ASP A 296 4.36 -14.86 0.65
CA ASP A 296 4.40 -15.98 -0.30
C ASP A 296 3.67 -15.64 -1.62
N TYR A 297 2.50 -14.99 -1.53
CA TYR A 297 1.81 -14.51 -2.73
C TYR A 297 2.63 -13.46 -3.48
N ILE A 298 3.16 -12.46 -2.78
CA ILE A 298 3.91 -11.35 -3.38
C ILE A 298 5.22 -11.85 -4.01
N TYR A 299 5.92 -12.80 -3.39
CA TYR A 299 7.09 -13.44 -3.97
C TYR A 299 6.76 -14.11 -5.31
N ASP A 300 5.70 -14.93 -5.36
CA ASP A 300 5.28 -15.60 -6.59
C ASP A 300 4.80 -14.62 -7.67
N PHE A 301 4.16 -13.53 -7.25
CA PHE A 301 3.76 -12.44 -8.14
C PHE A 301 4.99 -11.77 -8.76
N VAL A 302 5.98 -11.39 -7.96
CA VAL A 302 7.24 -10.77 -8.42
C VAL A 302 8.03 -11.73 -9.30
N LEU A 303 8.15 -13.01 -8.90
CA LEU A 303 8.78 -14.06 -9.70
C LEU A 303 8.12 -14.17 -11.07
N SER A 304 6.79 -14.22 -11.12
CA SER A 304 6.06 -14.35 -12.38
C SER A 304 6.20 -13.07 -13.23
N ALA A 305 6.16 -11.89 -12.61
CA ALA A 305 6.32 -10.61 -13.29
C ALA A 305 7.72 -10.44 -13.90
N ALA A 306 8.76 -10.76 -13.13
CA ALA A 306 10.16 -10.68 -13.54
C ALA A 306 10.50 -11.64 -14.70
N ASN A 307 9.72 -12.71 -14.88
CA ASN A 307 9.94 -13.72 -15.91
C ASN A 307 9.05 -13.58 -17.16
N ARG A 308 8.15 -12.58 -17.21
CA ARG A 308 7.31 -12.32 -18.39
C ARG A 308 8.17 -12.06 -19.63
N GLU A 309 7.73 -12.55 -20.79
CA GLU A 309 8.45 -12.27 -22.03
C GLU A 309 8.36 -10.79 -22.46
N LYS A 310 7.22 -10.16 -22.16
CA LYS A 310 6.94 -8.77 -22.54
C LYS A 310 6.71 -7.91 -21.29
N PRO A 311 7.13 -6.63 -21.31
CA PRO A 311 6.82 -5.69 -20.25
C PRO A 311 5.31 -5.49 -20.12
N PHE A 312 4.86 -5.05 -18.96
CA PHE A 312 3.47 -4.65 -18.77
C PHE A 312 3.15 -3.45 -19.65
N ARG A 313 1.98 -3.48 -20.30
CA ARG A 313 1.48 -2.33 -21.03
C ARG A 313 0.89 -1.33 -20.06
N PHE A 314 1.25 -0.06 -20.21
CA PHE A 314 0.56 1.00 -19.50
C PHE A 314 -0.74 1.35 -20.23
N ASN A 315 -1.81 0.65 -19.85
CA ASN A 315 -3.14 0.79 -20.46
C ASN A 315 -4.14 1.15 -19.36
N LEU A 316 -4.20 2.41 -19.01
CA LEU A 316 -5.28 2.91 -18.16
C LEU A 316 -6.57 3.00 -18.97
N PRO A 317 -7.76 2.99 -18.33
CA PRO A 317 -9.02 3.16 -19.02
C PRO A 317 -9.00 4.47 -19.79
N ASP A 318 -9.84 4.56 -20.82
CA ASP A 318 -10.09 5.82 -21.50
C ASP A 318 -10.32 6.91 -20.46
N SER A 319 -9.78 8.10 -20.70
CA SER A 319 -9.86 9.23 -19.75
C SER A 319 -11.30 9.58 -19.33
N ASP A 320 -12.30 9.07 -20.06
CA ASP A 320 -13.71 9.18 -19.73
C ASP A 320 -14.15 8.30 -18.55
N GLU A 321 -13.56 7.12 -18.37
CA GLU A 321 -13.94 6.18 -17.33
C GLU A 321 -13.09 6.29 -16.06
N ARG A 322 -11.90 6.89 -16.14
CA ARG A 322 -10.99 7.02 -14.99
C ARG A 322 -11.57 7.92 -13.89
N VAL A 323 -11.46 7.44 -12.66
CA VAL A 323 -11.84 8.16 -11.44
C VAL A 323 -10.58 8.60 -10.71
N TYR A 324 -10.54 9.88 -10.32
CA TYR A 324 -9.40 10.51 -9.67
C TYR A 324 -9.74 10.85 -8.23
N ARG A 325 -8.75 11.06 -7.37
CA ARG A 325 -9.02 11.66 -6.06
C ARG A 325 -9.19 13.15 -6.19
N MET A 326 -9.86 13.75 -5.21
CA MET A 326 -9.99 15.20 -5.12
C MET A 326 -8.64 15.92 -5.12
N SER A 327 -7.62 15.34 -4.46
CA SER A 327 -6.25 15.86 -4.38
C SER A 327 -5.50 15.87 -5.71
N ASP A 328 -5.87 15.01 -6.65
CA ASP A 328 -5.15 14.85 -7.92
C ASP A 328 -5.66 15.80 -9.00
N CYS A 329 -6.74 16.53 -8.72
CA CYS A 329 -7.35 17.44 -9.67
C CYS A 329 -6.67 18.81 -9.62
N ASP A 330 -6.26 19.35 -10.79
CA ASP A 330 -5.79 20.75 -10.90
C ASP A 330 -6.83 21.74 -10.34
N VAL A 331 -8.11 21.43 -10.56
CA VAL A 331 -9.24 22.11 -9.90
C VAL A 331 -10.12 21.05 -9.26
N PRO A 332 -10.22 21.01 -7.92
CA PRO A 332 -11.06 20.06 -7.22
C PRO A 332 -12.56 20.24 -7.56
N PRO A 333 -13.37 19.18 -7.45
CA PRO A 333 -14.82 19.28 -7.53
C PRO A 333 -15.37 20.27 -6.48
N LYS A 334 -16.49 20.92 -6.81
CA LYS A 334 -17.09 21.96 -5.97
C LYS A 334 -18.54 21.69 -5.65
N PHE A 335 -18.87 21.66 -4.35
CA PHE A 335 -20.23 21.71 -3.86
C PHE A 335 -20.65 23.18 -3.72
N PHE A 336 -21.68 23.62 -4.46
CA PHE A 336 -22.12 25.02 -4.49
C PHE A 336 -20.96 26.04 -4.58
N ASN A 337 -20.07 25.82 -5.56
CA ASN A 337 -18.86 26.61 -5.84
C ASN A 337 -17.78 26.62 -4.75
N ASN A 338 -17.88 25.77 -3.72
CA ASN A 338 -16.86 25.62 -2.69
C ASN A 338 -16.17 24.26 -2.82
N THR A 339 -14.84 24.24 -2.75
CA THR A 339 -14.03 23.02 -2.70
C THR A 339 -13.93 22.46 -1.28
N ASP A 340 -14.21 23.25 -0.25
CA ASP A 340 -14.15 22.81 1.15
C ASP A 340 -15.29 21.82 1.46
N LEU A 341 -14.91 20.59 1.80
CA LEU A 341 -15.85 19.53 2.18
C LEU A 341 -16.62 19.87 3.46
N ALA A 342 -16.10 20.71 4.36
CA ALA A 342 -16.83 21.15 5.54
C ALA A 342 -18.14 21.86 5.17
N LYS A 343 -18.18 22.56 4.03
CA LYS A 343 -19.41 23.17 3.52
C LYS A 343 -20.43 22.10 3.13
N PHE A 344 -20.01 21.07 2.40
CA PHE A 344 -20.89 19.95 2.04
C PHE A 344 -21.40 19.23 3.30
N MET A 345 -20.52 18.98 4.27
CA MET A 345 -20.88 18.35 5.53
C MET A 345 -21.93 19.16 6.29
N ASN A 346 -21.71 20.46 6.47
CA ASN A 346 -22.57 21.29 7.31
C ASN A 346 -23.88 21.72 6.62
N GLU A 347 -23.80 22.13 5.35
CA GLU A 347 -24.97 22.68 4.62
C GLU A 347 -25.82 21.61 3.95
N TRP A 348 -25.30 20.39 3.80
CA TRP A 348 -26.04 19.28 3.22
C TRP A 348 -26.13 18.09 4.16
N VAL A 349 -25.01 17.41 4.44
CA VAL A 349 -25.06 16.13 5.17
C VAL A 349 -25.76 16.31 6.50
N TYR A 350 -25.24 17.12 7.41
CA TYR A 350 -25.84 17.32 8.74
C TYR A 350 -27.15 18.11 8.73
N ALA A 351 -27.41 18.91 7.69
CA ALA A 351 -28.68 19.62 7.54
C ALA A 351 -29.85 18.67 7.20
N TYR A 352 -29.57 17.57 6.51
CA TYR A 352 -30.57 16.61 6.04
C TYR A 352 -30.47 15.22 6.70
N LEU A 353 -29.42 14.98 7.51
CA LEU A 353 -29.20 13.73 8.22
C LEU A 353 -30.34 13.47 9.21
N LYS A 354 -31.00 12.30 9.11
CA LYS A 354 -32.03 11.88 10.05
C LYS A 354 -31.58 10.66 10.81
N TYR A 355 -31.11 10.90 12.01
CA TYR A 355 -30.63 9.82 12.85
C TYR A 355 -31.78 8.86 13.21
N PRO A 356 -31.68 7.56 12.86
CA PRO A 356 -32.77 6.60 13.01
C PRO A 356 -33.24 6.44 14.45
N SER A 357 -34.55 6.45 14.69
CA SER A 357 -35.12 6.32 16.05
C SER A 357 -34.71 5.03 16.74
N GLU A 358 -34.65 3.92 16.00
CA GLU A 358 -34.20 2.64 16.55
C GLU A 358 -32.72 2.68 16.99
N ALA A 359 -31.88 3.43 16.28
CA ALA A 359 -30.48 3.62 16.67
C ALA A 359 -30.36 4.45 17.96
N VAL A 360 -31.26 5.44 18.16
CA VAL A 360 -31.36 6.19 19.42
C VAL A 360 -31.75 5.30 20.58
N ASP A 361 -32.82 4.50 20.41
CA ASP A 361 -33.34 3.62 21.45
C ASP A 361 -32.28 2.61 21.90
N LYS A 362 -31.42 2.18 20.97
CA LYS A 362 -30.28 1.28 21.21
C LYS A 362 -29.01 2.00 21.67
N GLY A 363 -28.98 3.33 21.67
CA GLY A 363 -27.79 4.12 22.04
C GLY A 363 -26.60 3.96 21.07
N ILE A 364 -26.88 3.57 19.82
CA ILE A 364 -25.86 3.33 18.79
C ILE A 364 -25.38 4.69 18.30
N GLN A 365 -24.07 4.93 18.32
CA GLN A 365 -23.39 6.15 17.90
C GLN A 365 -22.00 5.82 17.35
N GLY A 366 -21.43 6.69 16.53
CA GLY A 366 -20.11 6.46 15.93
C GLY A 366 -19.89 7.29 14.68
N VAL A 367 -18.82 7.01 13.95
CA VAL A 367 -18.48 7.68 12.70
C VAL A 367 -18.58 6.67 11.57
N VAL A 368 -19.50 6.90 10.64
CA VAL A 368 -19.64 6.11 9.42
C VAL A 368 -18.80 6.78 8.34
N THR A 369 -17.86 6.05 7.74
CA THR A 369 -17.06 6.55 6.62
C THR A 369 -17.75 6.19 5.31
N ILE A 370 -18.16 7.21 4.54
CA ILE A 370 -18.82 7.06 3.24
C ILE A 370 -17.87 7.53 2.14
N SER A 371 -17.83 6.80 1.03
CA SER A 371 -17.24 7.28 -0.22
C SER A 371 -18.27 7.38 -1.33
N PHE A 372 -17.97 8.21 -2.33
CA PHE A 372 -18.81 8.41 -3.50
C PHE A 372 -18.02 8.98 -4.69
N ILE A 373 -18.54 8.82 -5.90
CA ILE A 373 -17.96 9.36 -7.13
C ILE A 373 -18.80 10.54 -7.61
N ILE A 374 -18.15 11.67 -7.85
CA ILE A 374 -18.70 12.80 -8.59
C ILE A 374 -18.42 12.59 -10.07
N GLU A 375 -19.48 12.40 -10.84
CA GLU A 375 -19.43 12.24 -12.28
C GLU A 375 -19.13 13.55 -13.00
N LYS A 376 -18.73 13.48 -14.28
CA LYS A 376 -18.41 14.66 -15.11
C LYS A 376 -19.59 15.62 -15.27
N ASN A 377 -20.81 15.11 -15.13
CA ASN A 377 -22.05 15.87 -15.17
C ASN A 377 -22.44 16.47 -13.79
N GLY A 378 -21.68 16.15 -12.73
CA GLY A 378 -21.91 16.60 -11.36
C GLY A 378 -22.76 15.68 -10.50
N GLU A 379 -23.32 14.60 -11.05
CA GLU A 379 -24.11 13.63 -10.28
C GLU A 379 -23.22 12.75 -9.41
N LEU A 380 -23.83 12.21 -8.36
CA LEU A 380 -23.16 11.30 -7.44
C LEU A 380 -23.52 9.86 -7.80
N THR A 381 -22.51 9.02 -7.95
CA THR A 381 -22.63 7.59 -8.20
C THR A 381 -21.78 6.83 -7.19
N ASN A 382 -21.96 5.51 -7.11
CA ASN A 382 -21.17 4.61 -6.26
C ASN A 382 -21.03 5.11 -4.81
N VAL A 383 -22.15 5.50 -4.19
CA VAL A 383 -22.16 5.88 -2.78
C VAL A 383 -22.07 4.61 -1.94
N THR A 384 -20.95 4.40 -1.25
CA THR A 384 -20.63 3.16 -0.54
C THR A 384 -20.11 3.42 0.87
N VAL A 385 -20.41 2.50 1.79
CA VAL A 385 -19.89 2.51 3.16
C VAL A 385 -18.50 1.85 3.14
N GLU A 386 -17.48 2.64 3.46
CA GLU A 386 -16.09 2.15 3.58
C GLU A 386 -15.83 1.60 4.99
N LYS A 387 -16.42 2.25 6.01
CA LYS A 387 -16.39 1.80 7.40
C LYS A 387 -17.75 2.06 8.04
N GLY A 388 -18.45 0.97 8.36
CA GLY A 388 -19.74 1.01 9.02
C GLY A 388 -19.64 1.09 10.54
N VAL A 389 -20.77 1.44 11.16
CA VAL A 389 -20.95 1.36 12.62
C VAL A 389 -22.08 0.39 12.93
N ASP A 390 -23.22 0.60 12.29
CA ASP A 390 -24.42 -0.23 12.40
C ASP A 390 -25.27 0.01 11.13
N PRO A 391 -25.92 -1.02 10.56
CA PRO A 391 -26.71 -0.88 9.34
C PRO A 391 -27.70 0.29 9.36
N LEU A 392 -28.26 0.63 10.52
CA LEU A 392 -29.19 1.76 10.63
C LEU A 392 -28.51 3.10 10.33
N LEU A 393 -27.31 3.32 10.86
CA LEU A 393 -26.55 4.55 10.65
C LEU A 393 -25.96 4.59 9.24
N ASP A 394 -25.47 3.44 8.79
CA ASP A 394 -24.87 3.24 7.49
C ASP A 394 -25.87 3.56 6.36
N ASP A 395 -27.08 3.02 6.45
CA ASP A 395 -28.16 3.25 5.47
C ASP A 395 -28.57 4.73 5.38
N GLU A 396 -28.66 5.42 6.52
CA GLU A 396 -29.01 6.85 6.51
C GLU A 396 -27.87 7.71 5.96
N ALA A 397 -26.63 7.39 6.28
CA ALA A 397 -25.46 8.08 5.73
C ALA A 397 -25.38 7.93 4.20
N VAL A 398 -25.58 6.71 3.69
CA VAL A 398 -25.67 6.47 2.23
C VAL A 398 -26.80 7.27 1.62
N LYS A 399 -27.98 7.24 2.22
CA LYS A 399 -29.17 7.91 1.69
C LYS A 399 -29.00 9.43 1.60
N VAL A 400 -28.52 10.10 2.65
CA VAL A 400 -28.37 11.57 2.65
C VAL A 400 -27.33 12.04 1.63
N VAL A 401 -26.25 11.28 1.47
CA VAL A 401 -25.20 11.56 0.49
C VAL A 401 -25.71 11.32 -0.93
N SER A 402 -26.44 10.22 -1.15
CA SER A 402 -26.95 9.83 -2.48
C SER A 402 -27.91 10.84 -3.10
N VAL A 403 -28.63 11.62 -2.27
CA VAL A 403 -29.58 12.63 -2.75
C VAL A 403 -28.99 14.04 -2.89
N SER A 404 -27.67 14.18 -2.77
CA SER A 404 -27.01 15.49 -2.84
C SER A 404 -27.18 16.17 -4.21
N PRO A 405 -27.33 17.52 -4.24
CA PRO A 405 -27.40 18.30 -5.46
C PRO A 405 -26.18 18.09 -6.35
N LYS A 406 -26.33 18.40 -7.65
CA LYS A 406 -25.21 18.27 -8.59
C LYS A 406 -24.02 19.16 -8.19
N TRP A 407 -22.85 18.55 -8.19
CA TRP A 407 -21.57 19.21 -7.99
C TRP A 407 -21.05 19.80 -9.29
N LYS A 408 -20.05 20.67 -9.20
CA LYS A 408 -19.17 20.93 -10.33
C LYS A 408 -18.05 19.89 -10.30
N ALA A 409 -17.90 19.13 -11.38
CA ALA A 409 -16.84 18.13 -11.51
C ALA A 409 -15.44 18.74 -11.39
N GLY A 410 -14.49 17.95 -10.91
CA GLY A 410 -13.08 18.31 -10.92
C GLY A 410 -12.51 18.35 -12.35
N THR A 411 -11.38 19.01 -12.52
CA THR A 411 -10.69 19.06 -13.81
C THR A 411 -9.21 18.76 -13.71
N ILE A 412 -8.68 18.04 -14.70
CA ILE A 412 -7.24 17.82 -14.93
C ILE A 412 -6.94 18.26 -16.37
N LYS A 413 -5.92 19.11 -16.53
CA LYS A 413 -5.50 19.75 -17.79
C LYS A 413 -6.68 20.39 -18.54
N GLY A 414 -7.62 20.98 -17.79
CA GLY A 414 -8.83 21.62 -18.32
C GLY A 414 -9.97 20.66 -18.70
N THR A 415 -9.77 19.35 -18.63
CA THR A 415 -10.80 18.33 -18.93
C THR A 415 -11.53 17.91 -17.67
N LYS A 416 -12.86 17.81 -17.73
CA LYS A 416 -13.67 17.29 -16.61
C LYS A 416 -13.38 15.81 -16.39
N VAL A 417 -13.17 15.45 -15.13
CA VAL A 417 -12.88 14.09 -14.71
C VAL A 417 -13.88 13.61 -13.65
N ARG A 418 -14.01 12.29 -13.52
CA ARG A 418 -14.76 11.67 -12.43
C ARG A 418 -13.90 11.72 -11.18
N THR A 419 -14.47 12.03 -10.02
CA THR A 419 -13.69 12.21 -8.79
C THR A 419 -14.28 11.43 -7.62
N LYS A 420 -13.49 10.58 -6.95
CA LYS A 420 -13.89 9.93 -5.69
C LYS A 420 -13.61 10.86 -4.51
N ILE A 421 -14.56 10.93 -3.60
CA ILE A 421 -14.47 11.63 -2.32
C ILE A 421 -14.85 10.65 -1.21
N THR A 422 -14.15 10.75 -0.08
CA THR A 422 -14.47 10.01 1.15
C THR A 422 -14.68 11.01 2.29
N ILE A 423 -15.76 10.84 3.05
CA ILE A 423 -16.14 11.72 4.16
C ILE A 423 -16.51 10.91 5.42
N PRO A 424 -16.17 11.41 6.62
CA PRO A 424 -16.67 10.87 7.88
C PRO A 424 -18.00 11.52 8.26
N VAL A 425 -19.06 10.72 8.40
CA VAL A 425 -20.38 11.16 8.88
C VAL A 425 -20.51 10.77 10.35
N GLU A 426 -20.48 11.77 11.25
CA GLU A 426 -20.58 11.55 12.69
C GLU A 426 -22.05 11.45 13.14
N PHE A 427 -22.37 10.36 13.83
CA PHE A 427 -23.62 10.18 14.56
C PHE A 427 -23.31 10.23 16.05
N ARG A 428 -23.72 11.31 16.71
CA ARG A 428 -23.49 11.52 18.13
C ARG A 428 -24.80 11.81 18.86
N LEU A 429 -25.03 11.09 19.95
CA LEU A 429 -26.16 11.34 20.83
C LEU A 429 -25.76 12.34 21.92
N SER A 430 -26.61 13.34 22.15
CA SER A 430 -26.48 14.20 23.33
C SER A 430 -27.31 13.63 24.50
N LYS A 431 -26.79 13.71 25.72
CA LYS A 431 -27.57 13.36 26.92
C LYS A 431 -28.48 14.53 27.28
N GLY A 432 -29.79 14.36 27.14
CA GLY A 432 -30.76 15.30 27.69
C GLY A 432 -30.82 15.24 29.22
N ASN A 433 -31.27 16.34 29.85
CA ASN A 433 -31.37 16.50 31.31
C ASN A 433 -32.27 15.46 32.04
N GLU A 434 -33.02 14.62 31.32
CA GLU A 434 -33.91 13.59 31.89
C GLU A 434 -33.44 12.14 31.64
N GLY A 435 -32.19 11.94 31.17
CA GLY A 435 -31.64 10.60 30.95
C GLY A 435 -32.11 9.90 29.66
N ARG A 436 -32.77 10.62 28.76
CA ARG A 436 -33.06 10.18 27.39
C ARG A 436 -32.07 10.80 26.40
N PHE A 437 -31.62 10.02 25.43
CA PHE A 437 -30.77 10.48 24.33
C PHE A 437 -31.60 11.29 23.33
N GLY A 438 -31.06 12.39 22.82
CA GLY A 438 -31.69 13.24 21.81
C GLY A 438 -30.67 13.88 20.85
N PHE A 439 -31.16 14.34 19.69
CA PHE A 439 -30.37 14.97 18.62
C PHE A 439 -30.12 16.45 18.85
#